data_AF-A0ABD4B9A0-F1
#
_entry.id   AF-A0ABD4B9A0-F1
#
_cell.length_a   1.000
_cell.length_b   1.000
_cell.length_c   1.000
_cell.angle_alpha   90.00
_cell.angle_beta   90.00
_cell.angle_gamma   90.00
#
_symmetry.space_group_name_H-M   'P 1'
#
loop_
_entity.id
_entity.type
_entity.pdbx_description
1 polymer ?
#
loop_
_entity_poly.entity_id
_entity_poly.type
_entity_poly.pdbx_seq_one_letter_code
_entity_poly.pdbx_strand_id
1 'polypeptide(L)'
;WADVLKVEQVGRSDNFFELGGHSLLAVQMLVRVREQLQREVGLKDLFEQPVLADFCATLHEKNGESDHALDELTKSLEALKRLSAEEIDNLIA
;
A
#
# COMPACT_ATOMS: atom_id res chain seq x y z
N TRP A 1 -6.56 4.97 -2.53
CA TRP A 1 -7.00 3.58 -2.80
C TRP A 1 -7.38 3.41 -4.26
N ALA A 2 -8.25 4.27 -4.81
CA ALA A 2 -8.67 4.26 -6.22
C ALA A 2 -7.53 3.97 -7.22
N ASP A 3 -6.43 4.73 -7.16
CA ASP A 3 -5.30 4.59 -8.10
C ASP A 3 -4.61 3.22 -8.07
N VAL A 4 -4.59 2.58 -6.90
CA VAL A 4 -3.91 1.29 -6.66
C VAL A 4 -4.83 0.14 -7.02
N LEU A 5 -6.11 0.26 -6.64
CA LEU A 5 -7.16 -0.72 -6.92
C LEU A 5 -7.69 -0.62 -8.36
N LYS A 6 -7.35 0.44 -9.09
CA LYS A 6 -7.83 0.71 -10.46
C LYS A 6 -9.36 0.79 -10.55
N VAL A 7 -9.96 1.40 -9.54
CA VAL A 7 -11.40 1.68 -9.48
C VAL A 7 -11.66 3.18 -9.63
N GLU A 8 -12.82 3.56 -10.17
CA GLU A 8 -13.16 4.96 -10.43
C GLU A 8 -13.32 5.78 -9.14
N GLN A 9 -13.97 5.21 -8.13
CA GLN A 9 -14.24 5.85 -6.84
C GLN A 9 -14.11 4.85 -5.70
N VAL A 10 -13.79 5.36 -4.51
CA VAL A 10 -13.75 4.59 -3.26
C VAL A 10 -14.54 5.36 -2.21
N GLY A 11 -15.59 4.73 -1.69
CA GLY A 11 -16.41 5.20 -0.59
C GLY A 11 -15.74 5.02 0.77
N ARG A 12 -16.19 5.80 1.76
CA ARG A 12 -15.66 5.74 3.14
C ARG A 12 -15.94 4.41 3.83
N SER A 13 -17.02 3.72 3.44
CA SER A 13 -17.43 2.42 3.96
C SER A 13 -16.89 1.24 3.15
N ASP A 14 -16.10 1.50 2.11
CA ASP A 14 -15.62 0.43 1.24
C ASP A 14 -14.50 -0.35 1.91
N ASN A 15 -14.54 -1.66 1.73
CA ASN A 15 -13.52 -2.59 2.18
C ASN A 15 -12.44 -2.77 1.09
N PHE A 16 -11.18 -2.58 1.46
CA PHE A 16 -10.03 -2.67 0.55
C PHE A 16 -9.99 -4.01 -0.22
N PHE A 17 -10.26 -5.11 0.47
CA PHE A 17 -10.17 -6.46 -0.09
C PHE A 17 -11.39 -6.82 -0.93
N GLU A 18 -12.57 -6.31 -0.58
CA GLU A 18 -13.78 -6.49 -1.39
C GLU A 18 -13.71 -5.73 -2.72
N LEU A 19 -12.97 -4.62 -2.75
CA LEU A 19 -12.64 -3.87 -3.98
C LEU A 19 -11.55 -4.55 -4.84
N GLY A 20 -11.13 -5.77 -4.52
CA GLY A 20 -10.10 -6.51 -5.25
C GLY A 20 -8.67 -6.26 -4.77
N GLY A 21 -8.50 -5.60 -3.63
CA GLY A 21 -7.20 -5.41 -3.00
C GLY A 21 -6.60 -6.72 -2.49
N HIS A 22 -5.27 -6.81 -2.55
CA HIS A 22 -4.50 -7.92 -2.00
C HIS A 22 -3.17 -7.41 -1.43
N SER A 23 -2.41 -8.27 -0.75
CA SER A 23 -1.22 -7.87 0.04
C SER A 23 -0.22 -7.01 -0.73
N LEU A 24 0.05 -7.31 -2.00
CA LEU A 24 0.97 -6.51 -2.82
C LEU A 24 0.42 -5.09 -3.09
N LEU A 25 -0.86 -4.98 -3.44
CA LEU A 25 -1.52 -3.68 -3.62
C LEU A 25 -1.60 -2.91 -2.30
N ALA A 26 -1.86 -3.60 -1.19
CA ALA A 26 -1.86 -3.03 0.14
C ALA A 26 -0.49 -2.44 0.47
N VAL A 27 0.61 -3.19 0.29
CA VAL A 27 1.98 -2.67 0.50
C VAL A 27 2.25 -1.46 -0.39
N GLN A 28 1.91 -1.52 -1.68
CA GLN A 28 2.07 -0.37 -2.59
C GLN A 28 1.26 0.87 -2.16
N MET A 29 0.09 0.66 -1.55
CA MET A 29 -0.73 1.73 -1.01
C MET A 29 -0.09 2.31 0.26
N LEU A 30 0.38 1.46 1.16
CA LEU A 30 1.00 1.84 2.44
C LEU A 30 2.29 2.64 2.23
N VAL A 31 3.12 2.26 1.25
CA VAL A 31 4.31 3.04 0.87
C VAL A 31 3.93 4.47 0.46
N ARG A 32 2.93 4.63 -0.42
CA ARG A 32 2.46 5.96 -0.84
C ARG A 32 1.89 6.77 0.32
N VAL A 33 1.15 6.13 1.22
CA VAL A 33 0.60 6.78 2.43
C VAL A 33 1.73 7.29 3.33
N ARG A 34 2.78 6.48 3.56
CA ARG A 34 3.96 6.88 4.35
C ARG A 34 4.68 8.06 3.71
N GLU A 35 4.92 8.01 2.40
CA GLU A 35 5.59 9.08 1.65
C GLU A 35 4.81 10.40 1.66
N GLN A 36 3.48 10.34 1.51
CA GLN A 36 2.64 11.53 1.37
C GLN A 36 2.20 12.13 2.70
N LEU A 37 1.90 11.29 3.70
CA LEU A 37 1.33 11.72 4.97
C LEU A 37 2.35 11.71 6.11
N GLN A 38 3.56 11.16 5.89
CA GLN A 38 4.58 10.97 6.93
C GLN A 38 4.04 10.21 8.15
N ARG A 39 3.06 9.33 7.91
CA ARG A 39 2.43 8.49 8.93
C ARG A 39 2.92 7.08 8.79
N GLU A 40 3.32 6.49 9.90
CA GLU A 40 3.63 5.07 9.94
C GLU A 40 2.34 4.27 10.01
N VAL A 41 2.25 3.32 9.10
CA VAL A 41 1.11 2.42 8.98
C VAL A 41 1.61 1.06 8.57
N GLY A 42 1.07 0.03 9.21
CA GLY A 42 1.37 -1.38 9.04
C GLY A 42 0.42 -2.07 8.07
N LEU A 43 0.87 -3.18 7.47
CA LEU A 43 -0.04 -4.05 6.72
C LEU A 43 -1.10 -4.65 7.65
N LYS A 44 -0.70 -4.96 8.88
CA LYS A 44 -1.58 -5.43 9.95
C LYS A 44 -2.75 -4.48 10.20
N ASP A 45 -2.52 -3.16 10.20
CA ASP A 45 -3.58 -2.17 10.45
C ASP A 45 -4.67 -2.24 9.39
N LEU A 46 -4.30 -2.45 8.13
CA LEU A 46 -5.27 -2.61 7.04
C LEU A 46 -6.04 -3.93 7.13
N PHE A 47 -5.42 -5.00 7.62
CA PHE A 47 -6.12 -6.27 7.84
C PHE A 47 -7.09 -6.20 9.03
N GLU A 48 -6.71 -5.49 10.10
CA GLU A 48 -7.57 -5.29 11.27
C GLU A 48 -8.72 -4.32 10.98
N GLN A 49 -8.45 -3.27 10.19
CA GLN A 49 -9.43 -2.26 9.79
C GLN A 49 -9.46 -2.13 8.26
N PRO A 50 -10.17 -3.04 7.55
CA PRO A 50 -10.17 -3.08 6.08
C PRO A 50 -11.08 -2.03 5.45
N VAL A 51 -11.93 -1.37 6.25
CA VAL A 51 -12.84 -0.31 5.80
C VAL A 51 -12.13 1.03 5.83
N LEU A 52 -12.25 1.83 4.76
CA LEU A 52 -11.49 3.07 4.60
C LEU A 52 -11.64 4.06 5.79
N ALA A 53 -12.86 4.27 6.28
CA ALA A 53 -13.11 5.18 7.41
C ALA A 53 -12.40 4.73 8.69
N ASP A 54 -12.47 3.43 9.00
CA ASP A 54 -11.90 2.86 10.22
C ASP A 54 -10.37 2.82 10.13
N PHE A 55 -9.84 2.45 8.97
CA PHE A 55 -8.40 2.53 8.67
C PHE A 55 -7.86 3.95 8.89
N CYS A 56 -8.55 4.97 8.36
CA CYS A 56 -8.17 6.36 8.54
C CYS A 56 -8.30 6.84 9.99
N ALA A 57 -9.20 6.26 10.79
CA ALA A 57 -9.30 6.57 12.21
C ALA A 57 -8.07 6.03 12.97
N THR A 58 -7.69 4.77 12.73
CA THR A 58 -6.48 4.16 13.32
C THR A 58 -5.21 4.93 12.97
N LEU A 59 -5.10 5.44 11.74
CA LEU A 59 -3.99 6.29 11.30
C LEU A 59 -3.84 7.60 12.10
N HIS A 60 -4.96 8.18 12.56
CA HIS A 60 -4.91 9.38 13.38
C HIS A 60 -4.52 9.09 14.82
N GLU A 61 -4.90 7.92 15.34
CA GLU A 61 -4.62 7.51 16.72
C GLU A 61 -3.18 7.05 16.91
N LYS A 62 -2.56 6.45 15.89
CA LYS A 62 -1.16 6.00 15.94
C LYS A 62 -0.16 7.11 15.58
N ASN A 63 0.63 7.52 16.57
CA ASN A 63 1.84 8.33 16.37
C ASN A 63 3.08 7.41 16.36
N GLY A 64 3.44 6.90 15.18
CA GLY A 64 4.80 6.42 14.88
C GLY A 64 5.34 5.26 15.72
N GLU A 65 4.84 4.04 15.48
CA GLU A 65 5.63 2.83 15.77
C GLU A 65 5.95 2.09 14.47
N SER A 66 7.24 2.05 14.14
CA SER A 66 7.76 1.59 12.86
C SER A 66 7.55 0.09 12.71
N ASP A 67 6.64 -0.30 11.82
CA ASP A 67 6.57 -1.69 11.35
C ASP A 67 7.73 -1.95 10.38
N HIS A 68 8.81 -2.53 10.92
CA HIS A 68 10.05 -2.88 10.22
C HIS A 68 9.82 -3.86 9.06
N ALA A 69 8.70 -4.59 9.05
CA ALA A 69 8.35 -5.54 7.99
C ALA A 69 8.00 -4.85 6.66
N LEU A 70 7.41 -3.65 6.72
CA LEU A 70 7.08 -2.90 5.52
C LEU A 70 8.31 -2.32 4.83
N ASP A 71 9.37 -2.00 5.56
CA ASP A 71 10.61 -1.51 4.96
C ASP A 71 11.28 -2.61 4.11
N GLU A 72 11.31 -3.84 4.60
CA GLU A 72 11.83 -5.00 3.86
C GLU A 72 10.95 -5.35 2.65
N LEU A 73 9.62 -5.28 2.80
CA LEU A 73 8.70 -5.45 1.67
C LEU A 73 8.86 -4.34 0.63
N THR A 74 9.09 -3.10 1.06
CA THR A 74 9.31 -1.95 0.16
C THR A 74 10.58 -2.15 -0.65
N LYS A 75 11.70 -2.50 -0.01
CA LYS A 75 12.96 -2.84 -0.70
C LYS A 75 12.77 -3.97 -1.71
N SER A 76 12.01 -5.00 -1.34
CA SER A 76 11.69 -6.12 -2.24
C SER A 76 10.82 -5.69 -3.43
N LEU A 77 9.85 -4.81 -3.21
CA LEU A 77 8.98 -4.26 -4.26
C LEU A 77 9.75 -3.35 -5.23
N GLU A 78 10.67 -2.55 -4.72
CA GLU A 78 11.58 -1.74 -5.54
C GLU A 78 12.51 -2.61 -6.39
N ALA A 79 13.04 -3.70 -5.81
CA ALA A 79 13.84 -4.67 -6.55
C ALA A 79 13.04 -5.32 -7.68
N LEU A 80 11.80 -5.74 -7.43
CA LEU A 80 10.92 -6.32 -8.46
C LEU A 80 10.58 -5.33 -9.59
N LYS A 81 10.33 -4.06 -9.26
CA LYS A 81 10.07 -3.01 -10.27
C LYS A 81 11.29 -2.75 -11.16
N ARG A 82 12.50 -2.74 -10.59
CA ARG A 82 13.74 -2.52 -11.35
C ARG A 82 14.03 -3.67 -12.32
N LEU A 83 13.83 -4.92 -11.87
CA LEU A 83 13.98 -6.10 -12.73
C LEU A 83 13.06 -6.04 -13.96
N SER A 84 11.80 -5.67 -13.77
CA SER A 84 10.84 -5.56 -14.88
C SER A 84 11.16 -4.42 -15.88
N ALA A 85 11.91 -3.40 -15.45
CA ALA A 85 12.31 -2.28 -16.31
C ALA A 85 13.54 -2.65 -17.17
N GLU A 86 14.51 -3.36 -16.59
CA GLU A 86 15.72 -3.80 -17.30
C GLU A 86 15.43 -4.90 -18.35
N GLU A 87 14.42 -5.74 -18.13
CA GLU A 87 14.00 -6.76 -19.12
C GLU A 87 13.42 -6.14 -20.40
N ILE A 88 12.78 -4.98 -20.32
CA ILE A 88 12.21 -4.27 -21.49
C ILE A 88 13.34 -3.66 -22.34
N ASP A 89 14.34 -3.03 -21.72
CA ASP A 89 15.49 -2.47 -22.43
C ASP A 89 16.33 -3.56 -23.13
N ASN A 90 16.43 -4.75 -22.53
CA ASN A 90 17.10 -5.89 -23.14
C ASN A 90 16.30 -6.58 -24.26
N LEU A 91 15.00 -6.31 -24.39
CA LEU A 91 14.14 -6.87 -25.44
C LEU A 91 14.05 -5.98 -26.70
N ILE A 92 14.51 -4.72 -26.61
CA ILE A 92 14.49 -3.73 -27.69
C ILE A 92 15.90 -3.54 -28.30
N ALA A 93 16.94 -4.13 -27.71
CA ALA A 93 18.30 -4.21 -28.23
C ALA A 93 18.50 -5.42 -29.17
#